data_AF-A0A7V3BKJ4-F1
#
_entry.id   AF-A0A7V3BKJ4-F1
#
_cell.length_a   1.000
_cell.length_b   1.000
_cell.length_c   1.000
_cell.angle_alpha   90.00
_cell.angle_beta   90.00
_cell.angle_gamma   90.00
#
_symmetry.space_group_name_H-M   'P 1'
#
loop_
_entity.id
_entity.type
_entity.pdbx_description
1 polymer ?
#
loop_
_entity_poly.entity_id
_entity_poly.type
_entity_poly.pdbx_seq_one_letter_code
_entity_poly.pdbx_strand_id
1 'polypeptide(L)' 'MMGHSGHAYFRVAPIFEIGLPPYDWLNRIIAIGIGRRSRTQVGYSVYAVL' A
#
# COMPACT_ATOMS: atom_id res chain seq x y z
N MET A 1 -11.50 25.79 -7.74
CA MET A 1 -10.42 24.90 -8.24
C MET A 1 -11.04 23.52 -8.37
N MET A 2 -11.46 23.17 -9.59
CA MET A 2 -12.39 22.07 -9.90
C MET A 2 -11.74 20.70 -9.62
N GLY A 3 -12.52 19.75 -9.11
CA GLY A 3 -12.06 18.41 -8.75
C GLY A 3 -11.71 17.54 -9.95
N HIS A 4 -10.70 16.68 -9.78
CA HIS A 4 -10.51 15.53 -10.64
C HIS A 4 -11.20 14.32 -9.99
N SER A 5 -12.42 14.04 -10.44
CA SER A 5 -13.15 12.80 -10.17
C SER A 5 -12.62 11.67 -11.06
N GLY A 6 -11.32 11.41 -10.97
CA GLY A 6 -10.66 10.26 -11.58
C GLY A 6 -9.91 9.52 -10.49
N HIS A 7 -10.32 8.29 -10.18
CA HIS A 7 -9.54 7.44 -9.30
C HIS A 7 -8.14 7.27 -9.92
N ALA A 8 -7.13 7.94 -9.36
CA ALA A 8 -5.78 7.85 -9.88
C ALA A 8 -5.31 6.38 -9.84
N TYR A 9 -4.73 5.90 -10.95
CA TYR A 9 -4.05 4.62 -10.95
C TYR A 9 -2.78 4.73 -10.12
N PHE A 10 -2.91 4.41 -8.83
CA PHE A 10 -1.83 4.48 -7.85
C PHE A 10 -1.65 3.10 -7.24
N ARG A 11 -0.59 2.40 -7.67
CA ARG A 11 -0.25 1.03 -7.22
C ARG A 11 1.21 0.97 -6.77
N VAL A 12 1.48 0.16 -5.76
CA VAL A 12 2.81 -0.08 -5.21
C VAL A 12 3.00 -1.56 -4.89
N ALA A 13 4.25 -2.04 -4.86
CA ALA A 13 4.62 -3.36 -4.38
C ALA A 13 5.55 -3.18 -3.16
N PRO A 14 5.00 -3.09 -1.93
CA PRO A 14 5.82 -2.87 -0.75
C PRO A 14 6.65 -4.11 -0.41
N ILE A 15 7.86 -3.86 0.07
CA ILE A 15 8.77 -4.87 0.62
C ILE A 15 8.90 -4.59 2.12
N PHE A 16 8.93 -5.65 2.92
CA PHE A 16 9.03 -5.56 4.37
C PHE A 16 10.37 -6.15 4.85
N GLU A 17 10.93 -5.55 5.89
CA GLU A 17 12.06 -6.09 6.65
C GLU A 17 11.72 -5.96 8.14
N ILE A 18 11.43 -7.09 8.78
CA ILE A 18 10.84 -7.16 10.11
C ILE A 18 11.60 -8.15 10.98
N GLY A 19 12.12 -7.69 12.12
CA GLY A 19 12.81 -8.53 13.11
C GLY A 19 11.92 -9.03 14.26
N LEU A 20 10.62 -8.71 14.26
CA LEU A 20 9.71 -9.01 15.37
C LEU A 20 8.85 -10.26 15.07
N PRO A 21 8.89 -11.34 15.90
CA PRO A 21 8.29 -12.64 15.57
C PRO A 21 6.82 -12.64 15.13
N PRO A 22 5.86 -11.95 15.78
CA PRO A 22 4.46 -11.95 15.34
C PRO A 22 4.24 -11.41 13.91
N TYR A 23 5.22 -10.73 13.32
CA TYR A 23 5.11 -10.08 12.01
C TYR A 23 6.16 -10.57 11.01
N ASP A 24 6.92 -11.61 11.34
CA ASP A 24 8.00 -12.13 10.48
C ASP A 24 7.48 -12.62 9.11
N TRP A 25 6.20 -13.00 9.05
CA TRP A 25 5.53 -13.48 7.86
C TRP A 25 5.51 -12.43 6.75
N LEU A 26 5.53 -11.13 7.11
CA LEU A 26 5.59 -10.03 6.15
C LEU A 26 6.87 -10.05 5.29
N ASN A 27 7.98 -10.61 5.82
CA ASN A 27 9.21 -10.75 5.06
C ASN A 27 9.13 -11.82 3.95
N ARG A 28 8.08 -12.65 3.97
CA ARG A 28 7.99 -13.89 3.18
C ARG A 28 6.80 -13.88 2.21
N ILE A 29 6.13 -12.74 2.04
CA ILE A 29 4.99 -12.58 1.14
C ILE A 29 5.30 -11.63 -0.01
N ILE A 30 4.54 -11.77 -1.09
CA ILE A 30 4.34 -10.70 -2.08
C ILE A 30 3.12 -9.90 -1.64
N ALA A 31 3.21 -8.58 -1.73
CA ALA A 31 2.11 -7.68 -1.40
C ALA A 31 1.90 -6.62 -2.48
N ILE A 32 0.64 -6.20 -2.65
CA ILE A 32 0.25 -5.11 -3.55
C ILE A 32 -0.54 -4.06 -2.76
N GLY A 33 -0.16 -2.79 -2.93
CA GLY A 33 -0.83 -1.64 -2.33
C GLY A 33 -1.65 -0.85 -3.35
N ILE A 34 -2.87 -0.46 -2.94
CA ILE A 34 -3.73 0.47 -3.67
C ILE A 34 -3.66 1.82 -2.95
N GLY A 35 -3.09 2.83 -3.62
CA GLY A 35 -2.90 4.15 -3.06
C GLY A 35 -4.13 5.06 -3.23
N ARG A 36 -4.38 5.89 -2.23
CA ARG A 36 -5.28 7.04 -2.28
C ARG A 36 -4.52 8.27 -1.79
N ARG A 37 -4.49 9.32 -2.61
CA ARG A 37 -3.92 10.61 -2.23
C ARG A 37 -5.03 11.58 -1.82
N SER A 38 -4.84 12.27 -0.70
CA SER A 38 -5.59 13.46 -0.33
C SER A 38 -4.71 14.70 -0.56
N ARG A 39 -5.23 15.90 -0.25
CA ARG A 39 -4.43 17.13 -0.40
C ARG A 39 -3.16 17.13 0.47
N THR A 40 -3.19 16.46 1.61
CA THR A 40 -2.12 16.51 2.62
C THR A 40 -1.54 15.14 2.99
N GLN A 41 -2.12 14.04 2.51
CA GLN A 41 -1.74 12.69 2.93
C GLN A 41 -1.80 11.68 1.79
N VAL A 42 -1.17 10.54 2.01
CA VAL A 42 -1.29 9.34 1.19
C VAL A 42 -1.66 8.17 2.10
N GLY A 43 -2.70 7.43 1.72
CA GLY A 43 -3.08 6.17 2.38
C GLY A 43 -2.98 5.00 1.40
N TYR A 44 -2.74 3.81 1.93
CA TYR A 44 -2.70 2.57 1.16
C TYR A 44 -3.57 1.49 1.80
N SER A 45 -4.34 0.78 0.98
CA SER A 45 -4.83 -0.56 1.34
C SER A 45 -3.84 -1.57 0.77
N VAL A 46 -3.26 -2.42 1.62
CA VAL A 46 -2.23 -3.41 1.23
C VAL A 46 -2.81 -4.81 1.35
N TYR A 47 -2.59 -5.62 0.32
CA TYR A 47 -3.08 -6.99 0.24
C TYR A 47 -1.91 -7.94 0.05
N ALA A 48 -1.92 -9.05 0.78
CA ALA A 48 -1.04 -10.18 0.51
C ALA A 48 -1.54 -10.94 -0.72
N VAL A 49 -0.62 -11.39 -1.55
CA VAL A 49 -0.90 -12.31 -2.66
C VAL A 49 -0.81 -13.74 -2.11
N LEU A 50 -1.87 -14.53 -2.29
CA LEU A 50 -1.99 -15.91 -1.82
C LEU A 50 -1.85 -16.91 -2.98
#